data_AF-A0A0R2L4Q0-F1
#
_entry.id   AF-A0A0R2L4Q0-F1
#
_cell.length_a   1.000
_cell.length_b   1.000
_cell.length_c   1.000
_cell.angle_alpha   90.00
_cell.angle_beta   90.00
_cell.angle_gamma   90.00
#
_symmetry.space_group_name_H-M   'P 1'
#
loop_
_entity.id
_entity.type
_entity.pdbx_description
1 polymer ?
#
loop_
_entity_poly.entity_id
_entity_poly.type
_entity_poly.pdbx_seq_one_letter_code
_entity_poly.pdbx_strand_id
1 'polypeptide(L)'
;MPTSKNDLNTYLKEKNLGVNVLQYICSPLEAITRESITTVSSTEGRRLTGTDKRFQFYNNDGALYADGVEFYDLYQTLLKSQSEGLPQILNDEVPDWDVIMDLIHLAGEQGLTVIGNNQKLVDQWDVVDDHYLNIAMYQARDSEDENAKLIPDQLRPVRDHENKVYLVNDDDQFVLKQNEISGEHPTTDYYQIYAGPNNLLLDDVPVGKLPIVLLCLLEGFTAEQIKIQYLWPKLSADVLATTYLRLEYNNHSNKHIVETKKDLKTIHQLPMNDDKFTNVKYQAYYATGLKLGAPIDENDLSTYFRQVYHNQPLNISDMERKLTNSLVEITDKFNILILRQQRRLLNVSDLDELNISDDDSVGISATPRDNDDNVKPIEAVFTLLEKDSMDLVKRDLTLDQLVSYVWSLTLK
;
A
#
# COMPACT_ATOMS: atom_id res chain seq x y z
N MET A 1 -21.38 12.36 -35.37
CA MET A 1 -21.92 13.72 -35.22
C MET A 1 -21.01 14.45 -34.26
N PRO A 2 -20.70 15.75 -34.44
CA PRO A 2 -19.86 16.46 -33.50
C PRO A 2 -20.63 16.62 -32.19
N THR A 3 -20.24 15.89 -31.15
CA THR A 3 -20.70 16.08 -29.77
C THR A 3 -20.30 17.49 -29.35
N SER A 4 -21.30 18.35 -29.15
CA SER A 4 -21.05 19.77 -28.92
C SER A 4 -20.43 20.00 -27.54
N LYS A 5 -19.66 21.07 -27.39
CA LYS A 5 -18.89 21.46 -26.18
C LYS A 5 -19.71 21.52 -24.88
N ASN A 6 -21.01 21.84 -24.97
CA ASN A 6 -21.95 21.85 -23.84
C ASN A 6 -22.38 20.46 -23.37
N ASP A 7 -22.08 19.43 -24.16
CA ASP A 7 -22.58 18.07 -23.94
C ASP A 7 -21.78 17.36 -22.83
N LEU A 8 -20.47 17.61 -22.67
CA LEU A 8 -19.65 16.91 -21.66
C LEU A 8 -19.93 17.36 -20.21
N ASN A 9 -19.95 18.67 -19.94
CA ASN A 9 -20.28 19.18 -18.60
C ASN A 9 -21.74 18.81 -18.23
N THR A 10 -22.65 18.80 -19.20
CA THR A 10 -24.03 18.35 -19.01
C THR A 10 -24.09 16.86 -18.76
N TYR A 11 -23.37 16.05 -19.54
CA TYR A 11 -23.25 14.60 -19.39
C TYR A 11 -22.76 14.21 -17.99
N LEU A 12 -21.68 14.83 -17.50
CA LEU A 12 -21.16 14.56 -16.15
C LEU A 12 -22.23 14.81 -15.08
N LYS A 13 -22.95 15.94 -15.18
CA LYS A 13 -24.03 16.30 -14.25
C LYS A 13 -25.23 15.35 -14.35
N GLU A 14 -25.73 15.08 -15.55
CA GLU A 14 -26.90 14.22 -15.77
C GLU A 14 -26.67 12.76 -15.39
N LYS A 15 -25.42 12.27 -15.53
CA LYS A 15 -25.03 10.91 -15.18
C LYS A 15 -24.50 10.76 -13.76
N ASN A 16 -24.44 11.85 -12.99
CA ASN A 16 -23.85 11.89 -11.66
C ASN A 16 -22.42 11.30 -11.64
N LEU A 17 -21.58 11.87 -12.49
CA LEU A 17 -20.18 11.50 -12.64
C LEU A 17 -19.31 12.68 -12.22
N GLY A 18 -18.14 12.37 -11.65
CA GLY A 18 -17.19 13.34 -11.17
C GLY A 18 -15.83 13.19 -11.84
N VAL A 19 -15.06 14.27 -11.81
CA VAL A 19 -13.64 14.26 -12.18
C VAL A 19 -12.84 14.94 -11.07
N ASN A 20 -11.78 14.28 -10.62
CA ASN A 20 -10.81 14.87 -9.71
C ASN A 20 -9.60 15.35 -10.49
N VAL A 21 -9.03 16.49 -10.07
CA VAL A 21 -7.69 16.94 -10.46
C VAL A 21 -6.75 16.66 -9.31
N LEU A 22 -5.81 15.75 -9.52
CA LEU A 22 -4.73 15.44 -8.61
C LEU A 22 -3.52 16.28 -8.96
N GLN A 23 -3.08 17.15 -8.05
CA GLN A 23 -1.88 17.95 -8.26
C GLN A 23 -0.72 17.37 -7.47
N TYR A 24 0.35 17.02 -8.18
CA TYR A 24 1.57 16.49 -7.60
C TYR A 24 2.72 17.48 -7.68
N ILE A 25 3.63 17.39 -6.72
CA ILE A 25 5.00 17.89 -6.86
C ILE A 25 5.94 16.71 -7.02
N CYS A 26 6.81 16.75 -8.02
CA CYS A 26 7.58 15.61 -8.48
C CYS A 26 9.08 15.92 -8.59
N SER A 27 9.91 14.90 -8.43
CA SER A 27 11.31 14.93 -8.85
C SER A 27 11.42 14.81 -10.39
N PRO A 28 12.58 15.09 -10.99
CA PRO A 28 12.86 14.66 -12.35
C PRO A 28 12.73 13.13 -12.49
N LEU A 29 12.34 12.68 -13.69
CA LEU A 29 12.38 11.27 -14.07
C LEU A 29 13.83 10.80 -14.22
N GLU A 30 14.11 9.58 -13.77
CA GLU A 30 15.41 8.95 -13.91
C GLU A 30 15.27 7.53 -14.45
N ALA A 31 16.09 7.19 -15.45
CA ALA A 31 16.19 5.83 -15.94
C ALA A 31 16.86 4.92 -14.90
N ILE A 32 16.17 3.83 -14.57
CA ILE A 32 16.73 2.76 -13.75
C ILE A 32 17.44 1.78 -14.68
N THR A 33 18.73 1.59 -14.43
CA THR A 33 19.58 0.65 -15.17
C THR A 33 20.36 -0.21 -14.18
N ARG A 34 21.09 -1.22 -14.68
CA ARG A 34 21.95 -2.05 -13.81
C ARG A 34 23.08 -1.25 -13.14
N GLU A 35 23.48 -0.13 -13.75
CA GLU A 35 24.60 0.71 -13.33
C GLU A 35 24.16 1.98 -12.58
N SER A 36 22.84 2.29 -12.56
CA SER A 36 22.35 3.51 -11.89
C SER A 36 22.62 3.45 -10.39
N ILE A 37 22.96 4.57 -9.75
CA ILE A 37 23.14 4.58 -8.29
C ILE A 37 21.80 4.29 -7.59
N THR A 38 20.73 4.90 -8.07
CA THR A 38 19.36 4.68 -7.59
C THR A 38 18.82 3.32 -8.05
N THR A 39 18.13 2.64 -7.14
CA THR A 39 17.44 1.37 -7.36
C THR A 39 15.92 1.58 -7.41
N VAL A 40 15.16 0.55 -7.75
CA VAL A 40 13.68 0.58 -7.65
C VAL A 40 13.19 0.74 -6.20
N SER A 41 14.02 0.43 -5.21
CA SER A 41 13.62 0.43 -3.80
C SER A 41 14.29 1.53 -2.98
N SER A 42 15.19 2.31 -3.59
CA SER A 42 15.96 3.31 -2.87
C SER A 42 15.06 4.40 -2.29
N THR A 43 15.44 4.88 -1.10
CA THR A 43 14.65 5.78 -0.26
C THR A 43 15.22 7.20 -0.21
N GLU A 44 16.19 7.52 -1.06
CA GLU A 44 16.88 8.80 -1.06
C GLU A 44 15.88 9.95 -1.28
N GLY A 45 15.87 10.94 -0.38
CA GLY A 45 15.01 12.10 -0.50
C GLY A 45 15.50 13.00 -1.63
N ARG A 46 14.71 13.12 -2.70
CA ARG A 46 15.00 14.05 -3.80
C ARG A 46 14.25 15.35 -3.62
N ARG A 47 14.84 16.42 -4.13
CA ARG A 47 14.15 17.70 -4.22
C ARG A 47 13.01 17.58 -5.24
N LEU A 48 11.79 17.79 -4.78
CA LEU A 48 10.61 17.87 -5.64
C LEU A 48 10.54 19.29 -6.21
N THR A 49 10.61 19.42 -7.53
CA THR A 49 10.73 20.71 -8.23
C THR A 49 9.77 20.88 -9.38
N GLY A 50 9.28 19.78 -9.97
CA GLY A 50 8.26 19.81 -11.01
C GLY A 50 6.86 19.78 -10.40
N THR A 51 5.89 20.40 -11.06
CA THR A 51 4.48 20.22 -10.75
C THR A 51 3.83 19.42 -11.86
N ASP A 52 3.00 18.46 -11.49
CA ASP A 52 2.30 17.62 -12.46
C ASP A 52 0.81 17.52 -12.10
N LYS A 53 -0.04 17.34 -13.10
CA LYS A 53 -1.48 17.18 -12.92
C LYS A 53 -1.92 15.83 -13.49
N ARG A 54 -2.76 15.14 -12.72
CA ARG A 54 -3.43 13.91 -13.13
C ARG A 54 -4.92 14.03 -12.90
N PHE A 55 -5.66 13.17 -13.58
CA PHE A 55 -7.11 13.18 -13.52
C PHE A 55 -7.65 11.81 -13.12
N GLN A 56 -8.72 11.84 -12.34
CA GLN A 56 -9.54 10.67 -12.07
C GLN A 56 -10.94 10.92 -12.58
N PHE A 57 -11.58 9.89 -13.14
CA PHE A 57 -12.97 9.93 -13.60
C PHE A 57 -13.75 8.85 -12.86
N TYR A 58 -14.83 9.21 -12.19
CA TYR A 58 -15.54 8.31 -11.27
C TYR A 58 -17.06 8.55 -11.25
N ASN A 59 -17.82 7.60 -10.71
CA ASN A 59 -19.24 7.78 -10.41
C ASN A 59 -19.50 8.20 -8.95
N ASN A 60 -20.75 8.52 -8.61
CA ASN A 60 -21.15 8.83 -7.23
C ASN A 60 -20.82 7.76 -6.18
N ASP A 61 -20.66 6.50 -6.57
CA ASP A 61 -20.30 5.40 -5.65
C ASP A 61 -18.77 5.33 -5.41
N GLY A 62 -17.99 6.20 -6.07
CA GLY A 62 -16.53 6.22 -5.99
C GLY A 62 -15.83 5.24 -6.91
N ALA A 63 -16.57 4.50 -7.76
CA ALA A 63 -15.98 3.59 -8.73
C ALA A 63 -15.25 4.38 -9.83
N LEU A 64 -13.98 4.06 -10.05
CA LEU A 64 -13.11 4.73 -11.00
C LEU A 64 -13.25 4.13 -12.40
N TYR A 65 -13.23 4.98 -13.42
CA TYR A 65 -13.18 4.62 -14.85
C TYR A 65 -11.88 5.08 -15.51
N ALA A 66 -11.22 6.08 -14.92
CA ALA A 66 -9.86 6.49 -15.23
C ALA A 66 -9.20 6.90 -13.91
N ASP A 67 -7.95 6.49 -13.69
CA ASP A 67 -7.17 6.86 -12.52
C ASP A 67 -5.75 7.29 -12.92
N GLY A 68 -5.29 8.41 -12.37
CA GLY A 68 -3.93 8.89 -12.62
C GLY A 68 -3.62 9.20 -14.08
N VAL A 69 -4.60 9.57 -14.91
CA VAL A 69 -4.39 9.80 -16.36
C VAL A 69 -4.02 11.24 -16.69
N GLU A 70 -3.41 11.46 -17.85
CA GLU A 70 -3.22 12.82 -18.40
C GLU A 70 -4.55 13.40 -18.90
N PHE A 71 -4.57 14.71 -19.11
CA PHE A 71 -5.76 15.41 -19.57
C PHE A 71 -6.28 14.89 -20.91
N TYR A 72 -5.39 14.61 -21.86
CA TYR A 72 -5.79 14.12 -23.18
C TYR A 72 -6.52 12.77 -23.08
N ASP A 73 -5.99 11.84 -22.27
CA ASP A 73 -6.59 10.53 -22.05
C ASP A 73 -7.93 10.62 -21.31
N LEU A 74 -8.04 11.51 -20.32
CA LEU A 74 -9.32 11.84 -19.68
C LEU A 74 -10.32 12.31 -20.74
N TYR A 75 -9.93 13.26 -21.59
CA TYR A 75 -10.82 13.85 -22.58
C TYR A 75 -11.32 12.79 -23.58
N GLN A 76 -10.43 11.94 -24.08
CA GLN A 76 -10.82 10.81 -24.94
C GLN A 76 -11.75 9.82 -24.22
N THR A 77 -11.47 9.52 -22.95
CA THR A 77 -12.32 8.64 -22.13
C THR A 77 -13.71 9.23 -21.95
N LEU A 78 -13.81 10.53 -21.68
CA LEU A 78 -15.09 11.22 -21.53
C LEU A 78 -15.90 11.22 -22.82
N LEU A 79 -15.27 11.57 -23.95
CA LEU A 79 -15.92 11.52 -25.27
C LEU A 79 -16.44 10.12 -25.60
N LYS A 80 -15.61 9.09 -25.38
CA LYS A 80 -16.01 7.71 -25.58
C LYS A 80 -17.16 7.30 -24.65
N SER A 81 -17.11 7.72 -23.38
CA SER A 81 -18.14 7.40 -22.39
C SER A 81 -19.51 7.97 -22.75
N GLN A 82 -19.52 9.15 -23.38
CA GLN A 82 -20.71 9.81 -23.85
C GLN A 82 -21.30 9.12 -25.09
N SER A 83 -20.44 8.68 -26.03
CA SER A 83 -20.90 8.06 -27.28
C SER A 83 -21.22 6.56 -27.16
N GLU A 84 -20.47 5.84 -26.34
CA GLU A 84 -20.49 4.37 -26.29
C GLU A 84 -20.96 3.81 -24.93
N GLY A 85 -21.10 4.66 -23.91
CA GLY A 85 -21.41 4.25 -22.54
C GLY A 85 -20.17 4.17 -21.66
N LEU A 86 -20.39 4.06 -20.34
CA LEU A 86 -19.31 4.09 -19.35
C LEU A 86 -18.27 2.98 -19.59
N PRO A 87 -16.96 3.28 -19.46
CA PRO A 87 -15.92 2.27 -19.48
C PRO A 87 -16.14 1.20 -18.41
N GLN A 88 -15.41 0.10 -18.53
CA GLN A 88 -15.31 -0.85 -17.43
C GLN A 88 -14.69 -0.16 -16.21
N ILE A 89 -15.25 -0.42 -15.03
CA ILE A 89 -14.70 0.06 -13.76
C ILE A 89 -13.26 -0.47 -13.62
N LEU A 90 -12.35 0.44 -13.31
CA LEU A 90 -10.97 0.12 -12.96
C LEU A 90 -10.97 -0.54 -11.59
N ASN A 91 -10.45 -1.76 -11.56
CA ASN A 91 -10.18 -2.50 -10.34
C ASN A 91 -8.65 -2.60 -10.19
N ASP A 92 -7.97 -1.46 -10.14
CA ASP A 92 -6.49 -1.37 -10.08
C ASP A 92 -5.88 -1.95 -8.80
N GLU A 93 -6.74 -2.33 -7.84
CA GLU A 93 -6.40 -3.09 -6.64
C GLU A 93 -6.43 -4.61 -6.83
N VAL A 94 -6.92 -5.13 -7.98
CA VAL A 94 -6.98 -6.59 -8.20
C VAL A 94 -5.57 -7.09 -8.51
N PRO A 95 -4.99 -7.94 -7.65
CA PRO A 95 -3.69 -8.52 -7.90
C PRO A 95 -3.70 -9.35 -9.17
N ASP A 96 -2.59 -9.35 -9.92
CA ASP A 96 -2.43 -10.25 -11.05
C ASP A 96 -2.29 -11.69 -10.52
N TRP A 97 -3.40 -12.41 -10.51
CA TRP A 97 -3.49 -13.78 -10.00
C TRP A 97 -2.60 -14.76 -10.77
N ASP A 98 -2.28 -14.45 -12.02
CA ASP A 98 -1.45 -15.30 -12.86
C ASP A 98 0.01 -15.16 -12.44
N VAL A 99 0.45 -13.92 -12.23
CA VAL A 99 1.76 -13.60 -11.65
C VAL A 99 1.93 -14.18 -10.26
N ILE A 100 0.94 -13.98 -9.36
CA ILE A 100 1.04 -14.52 -8.00
C ILE A 100 1.16 -16.04 -8.01
N MET A 101 0.34 -16.74 -8.81
CA MET A 101 0.40 -18.20 -8.85
C MET A 101 1.71 -18.74 -9.44
N ASP A 102 2.24 -18.09 -10.47
CA ASP A 102 3.55 -18.46 -11.01
C ASP A 102 4.65 -18.32 -9.95
N LEU A 103 4.67 -17.20 -9.22
CA LEU A 103 5.61 -16.99 -8.12
C LEU A 103 5.40 -17.97 -6.96
N ILE A 104 4.15 -18.35 -6.63
CA ILE A 104 3.86 -19.39 -5.62
C ILE A 104 4.43 -20.74 -6.05
N HIS A 105 4.27 -21.13 -7.33
CA HIS A 105 4.82 -22.39 -7.83
C HIS A 105 6.35 -22.40 -7.77
N LEU A 106 7.01 -21.33 -8.24
CA LEU A 106 8.47 -21.20 -8.16
C LEU A 106 8.97 -21.20 -6.70
N ALA A 107 8.26 -20.55 -5.79
CA ALA A 107 8.56 -20.59 -4.36
C ALA A 107 8.41 -22.01 -3.80
N GLY A 108 7.39 -22.74 -4.25
CA GLY A 108 7.17 -24.16 -3.94
C GLY A 108 8.33 -25.05 -4.37
N GLU A 109 8.94 -24.81 -5.53
CA GLU A 109 10.14 -25.53 -5.98
C GLU A 109 11.35 -25.30 -5.05
N GLN A 110 11.39 -24.16 -4.34
CA GLN A 110 12.40 -23.85 -3.32
C GLN A 110 12.00 -24.32 -1.91
N GLY A 111 10.89 -25.05 -1.77
CA GLY A 111 10.42 -25.58 -0.49
C GLY A 111 9.61 -24.59 0.36
N LEU A 112 9.12 -23.50 -0.24
CA LEU A 112 8.24 -22.55 0.43
C LEU A 112 6.77 -22.95 0.28
N THR A 113 5.94 -22.59 1.25
CA THR A 113 4.49 -22.81 1.21
C THR A 113 3.75 -21.53 1.55
N VAL A 114 2.75 -21.18 0.74
CA VAL A 114 1.89 -20.01 0.96
C VAL A 114 0.55 -20.45 1.53
N ILE A 115 0.15 -19.84 2.64
CA ILE A 115 -1.07 -20.15 3.36
C ILE A 115 -1.88 -18.86 3.49
N GLY A 116 -3.12 -18.85 3.01
CA GLY A 116 -4.05 -17.74 3.17
C GLY A 116 -4.97 -17.92 4.37
N ASN A 117 -5.36 -16.80 4.97
CA ASN A 117 -6.47 -16.73 5.92
C ASN A 117 -7.25 -15.42 5.75
N ASN A 118 -8.51 -15.47 6.15
CA ASN A 118 -9.37 -14.29 6.22
C ASN A 118 -9.34 -13.73 7.64
N GLN A 119 -9.28 -12.41 7.80
CA GLN A 119 -9.23 -11.76 9.10
C GLN A 119 -10.32 -10.70 9.24
N LYS A 120 -10.84 -10.54 10.46
CA LYS A 120 -11.82 -9.51 10.81
C LYS A 120 -11.41 -8.81 12.10
N LEU A 121 -11.33 -7.49 12.06
CA LEU A 121 -11.08 -6.66 13.24
C LEU A 121 -12.23 -6.79 14.23
N VAL A 122 -11.91 -7.09 15.49
CA VAL A 122 -12.88 -7.25 16.58
C VAL A 122 -12.65 -6.31 17.76
N ASP A 123 -11.41 -5.86 17.98
CA ASP A 123 -11.09 -4.84 18.98
C ASP A 123 -9.84 -4.05 18.55
N GLN A 124 -9.72 -2.80 18.99
CA GLN A 124 -8.55 -1.95 18.69
C GLN A 124 -8.23 -0.96 19.82
N TRP A 125 -6.95 -0.65 19.93
CA TRP A 125 -6.43 0.27 20.93
C TRP A 125 -5.44 1.23 20.28
N ASP A 126 -5.63 2.53 20.48
CA ASP A 126 -4.67 3.53 20.03
C ASP A 126 -3.45 3.52 20.96
N VAL A 127 -2.26 3.51 20.38
CA VAL A 127 -1.03 3.76 21.12
C VAL A 127 -0.97 5.24 21.46
N VAL A 128 -0.92 5.54 22.76
CA VAL A 128 -0.92 6.92 23.26
C VAL A 128 0.45 7.57 23.08
N ASP A 129 1.50 6.80 23.36
CA ASP A 129 2.89 7.21 23.21
C ASP A 129 3.77 5.98 22.91
N ASP A 130 4.44 6.01 21.75
CA ASP A 130 5.32 4.93 21.29
C ASP A 130 6.51 4.69 22.26
N HIS A 131 6.95 5.74 22.99
CA HIS A 131 8.03 5.62 23.97
C HIS A 131 7.61 4.75 25.16
N TYR A 132 6.42 4.98 25.71
CA TYR A 132 5.91 4.18 26.83
C TYR A 132 5.57 2.76 26.42
N LEU A 133 5.09 2.56 25.18
CA LEU A 133 4.92 1.23 24.61
C LEU A 133 6.26 0.48 24.52
N ASN A 134 7.30 1.15 24.02
CA ASN A 134 8.63 0.55 23.92
C ASN A 134 9.23 0.25 25.30
N ILE A 135 9.05 1.12 26.31
CA ILE A 135 9.48 0.84 27.69
C ILE A 135 8.76 -0.39 28.25
N ALA A 136 7.43 -0.45 28.10
CA ALA A 136 6.65 -1.59 28.57
C ALA A 136 7.14 -2.89 27.90
N MET A 137 7.47 -2.85 26.60
CA MET A 137 8.02 -3.99 25.87
C MET A 137 9.37 -4.46 26.43
N TYR A 138 10.26 -3.55 26.80
CA TYR A 138 11.54 -3.93 27.42
C TYR A 138 11.33 -4.54 28.80
N GLN A 139 10.48 -3.92 29.64
CA GLN A 139 10.15 -4.45 30.97
C GLN A 139 9.56 -5.86 30.89
N ALA A 140 8.70 -6.11 29.89
CA ALA A 140 8.12 -7.42 29.64
C ALA A 140 9.18 -8.49 29.29
N ARG A 141 10.16 -8.14 28.45
CA ARG A 141 11.24 -9.04 28.02
C ARG A 141 12.26 -9.34 29.12
N ASP A 142 12.45 -8.42 30.05
CA ASP A 142 13.36 -8.59 31.19
C ASP A 142 12.73 -9.42 32.33
N SER A 143 11.45 -9.76 32.25
CA SER A 143 10.82 -10.70 33.18
C SER A 143 11.35 -12.12 32.94
N GLU A 144 11.73 -12.84 34.01
CA GLU A 144 12.29 -14.21 33.94
C GLU A 144 11.32 -15.28 33.41
N ASP A 145 10.12 -14.88 32.96
CA ASP A 145 9.11 -15.78 32.41
C ASP A 145 9.27 -15.86 30.88
N GLU A 146 9.90 -16.94 30.39
CA GLU A 146 10.03 -17.24 28.96
C GLU A 146 8.66 -17.35 28.24
N ASN A 147 7.54 -17.41 28.96
CA ASN A 147 6.18 -17.42 28.41
C ASN A 147 5.42 -16.09 28.61
N ALA A 148 6.07 -15.03 29.06
CA ALA A 148 5.47 -13.71 29.19
C ALA A 148 4.91 -13.26 27.83
N LYS A 149 3.58 -13.31 27.69
CA LYS A 149 2.88 -12.69 26.58
C LYS A 149 3.06 -11.18 26.71
N LEU A 150 3.59 -10.58 25.67
CA LEU A 150 3.90 -9.17 25.64
C LEU A 150 2.57 -8.36 25.53
N ILE A 151 2.46 -7.34 26.39
CA ILE A 151 1.87 -5.99 26.22
C ILE A 151 0.36 -5.72 26.15
N PRO A 152 -0.57 -6.68 26.19
CA PRO A 152 -1.84 -6.40 26.88
C PRO A 152 -1.90 -7.06 28.25
N ASP A 153 -1.40 -8.29 28.34
CA ASP A 153 -1.57 -9.13 29.53
C ASP A 153 -0.79 -8.59 30.75
N GLN A 154 0.20 -7.73 30.52
CA GLN A 154 1.01 -7.08 31.55
C GLN A 154 0.59 -5.64 31.84
N LEU A 155 -0.25 -5.03 31.00
CA LEU A 155 -0.72 -3.68 31.25
C LEU A 155 -1.97 -3.68 32.12
N ARG A 156 -2.09 -2.68 32.99
CA ARG A 156 -3.21 -2.57 33.92
C ARG A 156 -4.33 -1.70 33.36
N PRO A 157 -5.59 -2.15 33.35
CA PRO A 157 -6.70 -1.31 32.93
C PRO A 157 -7.02 -0.24 33.98
N VAL A 158 -7.18 0.99 33.50
CA VAL A 158 -7.65 2.14 34.28
C VAL A 158 -8.73 2.89 33.50
N ARG A 159 -9.56 3.65 34.22
CA ARG A 159 -10.56 4.53 33.61
C ARG A 159 -10.25 5.97 33.95
N ASP A 160 -10.36 6.85 32.96
CA ASP A 160 -10.27 8.29 33.20
C ASP A 160 -11.59 8.87 33.76
N HIS A 161 -11.61 10.18 33.99
CA HIS A 161 -12.79 10.90 34.48
C HIS A 161 -13.95 10.93 33.47
N GLU A 162 -13.68 10.65 32.19
CA GLU A 162 -14.67 10.55 31.11
C GLU A 162 -15.10 9.09 30.86
N ASN A 163 -14.72 8.16 31.75
CA ASN A 163 -15.01 6.73 31.68
C ASN A 163 -14.36 6.00 30.48
N LYS A 164 -13.37 6.61 29.83
CA LYS A 164 -12.57 5.97 28.77
C LYS A 164 -11.58 5.00 29.38
N VAL A 165 -11.39 3.86 28.73
CA VAL A 165 -10.48 2.80 29.21
C VAL A 165 -9.09 3.02 28.63
N TYR A 166 -8.09 2.96 29.49
CA TYR A 166 -6.68 2.97 29.12
C TYR A 166 -5.97 1.76 29.75
N LEU A 167 -4.88 1.36 29.14
CA LEU A 167 -3.93 0.42 29.72
C LEU A 167 -2.66 1.19 30.10
N VAL A 168 -2.22 1.03 31.35
CA VAL A 168 -1.00 1.66 31.89
C VAL A 168 0.09 0.63 32.16
N ASN A 169 1.35 1.06 32.07
CA ASN A 169 2.50 0.26 32.51
C ASN A 169 2.66 0.28 34.05
N ASP A 170 3.70 -0.39 34.55
CA ASP A 170 4.01 -0.48 35.98
C ASP A 170 4.33 0.88 36.64
N ASP A 171 4.73 1.87 35.83
CA ASP A 171 5.01 3.25 36.26
C ASP A 171 3.78 4.18 36.15
N ASP A 172 2.58 3.62 36.00
CA ASP A 172 1.30 4.33 35.83
C ASP A 172 1.23 5.27 34.61
N GLN A 173 2.06 5.02 33.59
CA GLN A 173 2.05 5.78 32.33
C GLN A 173 1.04 5.18 31.36
N PHE A 174 0.24 6.03 30.70
CA PHE A 174 -0.73 5.60 29.70
C PHE A 174 -0.02 5.08 28.44
N VAL A 175 -0.26 3.82 28.09
CA VAL A 175 0.33 3.15 26.91
C VAL A 175 -0.69 3.00 25.81
N LEU A 176 -1.85 2.43 26.13
CA LEU A 176 -2.92 2.16 25.17
C LEU A 176 -4.22 2.85 25.61
N LYS A 177 -4.99 3.32 24.64
CA LYS A 177 -6.33 3.88 24.84
C LYS A 177 -7.32 3.07 24.02
N GLN A 178 -8.39 2.61 24.65
CA GLN A 178 -9.43 1.87 23.94
C GLN A 178 -10.07 2.79 22.89
N ASN A 179 -10.14 2.28 21.66
CA ASN A 179 -10.78 3.00 20.56
C ASN A 179 -12.03 2.21 20.15
N GLU A 180 -13.20 2.83 20.32
CA GLU A 180 -14.47 2.18 20.01
C GLU A 180 -14.55 1.83 18.53
N ILE A 181 -14.68 0.54 18.25
CA ILE A 181 -15.05 0.06 16.92
C ILE A 181 -16.51 0.44 16.68
N SER A 182 -16.74 1.29 15.68
CA SER A 182 -18.09 1.64 15.23
C SER A 182 -18.33 1.07 13.84
N GLY A 183 -19.46 0.37 13.68
CA GLY A 183 -19.88 -0.23 12.41
C GLY A 183 -19.30 -1.63 12.16
N GLU A 184 -19.64 -2.19 10.99
CA GLU A 184 -19.05 -3.44 10.52
C GLU A 184 -17.73 -3.15 9.81
N HIS A 185 -16.65 -3.76 10.28
CA HIS A 185 -15.38 -3.75 9.55
C HIS A 185 -15.36 -4.84 8.47
N PRO A 186 -14.91 -4.51 7.24
CA PRO A 186 -14.75 -5.51 6.20
C PRO A 186 -13.68 -6.53 6.61
N THR A 187 -13.84 -7.76 6.13
CA THR A 187 -12.80 -8.77 6.26
C THR A 187 -11.65 -8.48 5.30
N THR A 188 -10.44 -8.91 5.65
CA THR A 188 -9.24 -8.73 4.82
C THR A 188 -8.51 -10.06 4.70
N ASP A 189 -8.08 -10.42 3.49
CA ASP A 189 -7.24 -11.59 3.27
C ASP A 189 -5.76 -11.27 3.52
N TYR A 190 -5.12 -12.14 4.28
CA TYR A 190 -3.70 -12.09 4.59
C TYR A 190 -3.06 -13.45 4.31
N TYR A 191 -1.75 -13.41 4.07
CA TYR A 191 -0.98 -14.57 3.67
C TYR A 191 0.24 -14.77 4.56
N GLN A 192 0.50 -16.03 4.85
CA GLN A 192 1.64 -16.51 5.59
C GLN A 192 2.56 -17.30 4.67
N ILE A 193 3.87 -17.21 4.87
CA ILE A 193 4.86 -17.93 4.08
C ILE A 193 5.72 -18.78 5.02
N TYR A 194 5.80 -20.07 4.73
CA TYR A 194 6.56 -21.05 5.52
C TYR A 194 7.72 -21.64 4.73
N ALA A 195 8.86 -21.88 5.39
CA ALA A 195 9.98 -22.66 4.87
C ALA A 195 10.01 -24.06 5.54
N GLY A 196 8.93 -24.81 5.34
CA GLY A 196 8.70 -26.13 5.92
C GLY A 196 7.70 -26.13 7.10
N PRO A 197 7.38 -27.32 7.65
CA PRO A 197 6.40 -27.45 8.72
C PRO A 197 6.79 -26.63 9.95
N ASN A 198 5.88 -25.76 10.39
CA ASN A 198 6.04 -24.89 11.57
C ASN A 198 7.19 -23.87 11.50
N ASN A 199 7.79 -23.64 10.34
CA ASN A 199 8.81 -22.60 10.13
C ASN A 199 8.20 -21.40 9.41
N LEU A 200 7.49 -20.56 10.15
CA LEU A 200 6.89 -19.33 9.64
C LEU A 200 7.99 -18.30 9.35
N LEU A 201 8.11 -17.87 8.09
CA LEU A 201 9.05 -16.82 7.69
C LEU A 201 8.41 -15.44 7.76
N LEU A 202 7.22 -15.30 7.16
CA LEU A 202 6.49 -14.05 7.05
C LEU A 202 5.02 -14.30 7.39
N ASP A 203 4.46 -13.41 8.18
CA ASP A 203 3.05 -13.41 8.56
C ASP A 203 2.38 -12.13 8.05
N ASP A 204 1.05 -12.14 7.98
CA ASP A 204 0.21 -10.99 7.66
C ASP A 204 0.61 -10.22 6.39
N VAL A 205 1.06 -10.93 5.35
CA VAL A 205 1.38 -10.33 4.05
C VAL A 205 0.08 -10.00 3.31
N PRO A 206 -0.20 -8.72 2.99
CA PRO A 206 -1.38 -8.37 2.20
C PRO A 206 -1.26 -8.91 0.77
N VAL A 207 -2.38 -9.22 0.14
CA VAL A 207 -2.40 -9.80 -1.22
C VAL A 207 -1.63 -8.96 -2.24
N GLY A 208 -1.74 -7.63 -2.18
CA GLY A 208 -1.03 -6.70 -3.07
C GLY A 208 0.50 -6.72 -2.89
N LYS A 209 1.00 -7.21 -1.75
CA LYS A 209 2.43 -7.36 -1.46
C LYS A 209 2.99 -8.74 -1.82
N LEU A 210 2.14 -9.73 -2.09
CA LEU A 210 2.59 -11.09 -2.41
C LEU A 210 3.60 -11.15 -3.57
N PRO A 211 3.40 -10.45 -4.73
CA PRO A 211 4.34 -10.53 -5.84
C PRO A 211 5.76 -10.12 -5.44
N ILE A 212 5.91 -8.97 -4.79
CA ILE A 212 7.22 -8.48 -4.38
C ILE A 212 7.85 -9.33 -3.28
N VAL A 213 7.05 -9.79 -2.31
CA VAL A 213 7.53 -10.65 -1.22
C VAL A 213 8.07 -11.98 -1.77
N LEU A 214 7.30 -12.65 -2.62
CA LEU A 214 7.70 -13.93 -3.20
C LEU A 214 8.93 -13.77 -4.08
N LEU A 215 8.97 -12.73 -4.92
CA LEU A 215 10.16 -12.43 -5.72
C LEU A 215 11.40 -12.18 -4.86
N CYS A 216 11.27 -11.42 -3.76
CA CYS A 216 12.39 -11.19 -2.84
C CYS A 216 12.88 -12.48 -2.18
N LEU A 217 11.97 -13.38 -1.77
CA LEU A 217 12.36 -14.69 -1.22
C LEU A 217 13.08 -15.55 -2.25
N LEU A 218 12.60 -15.60 -3.50
CA LEU A 218 13.27 -16.29 -4.61
C LEU A 218 14.67 -15.72 -4.89
N GLU A 219 14.84 -14.41 -4.67
CA GLU A 219 16.11 -13.72 -4.77
C GLU A 219 16.98 -13.84 -3.50
N GLY A 220 16.55 -14.59 -2.48
CA GLY A 220 17.32 -14.90 -1.29
C GLY A 220 17.33 -13.81 -0.22
N PHE A 221 16.36 -12.89 -0.23
CA PHE A 221 16.18 -11.93 0.85
C PHE A 221 15.72 -12.66 2.13
N THR A 222 16.17 -12.17 3.28
CA THR A 222 15.67 -12.66 4.57
C THR A 222 14.29 -12.08 4.88
N ALA A 223 13.54 -12.76 5.76
CA ALA A 223 12.25 -12.26 6.22
C ALA A 223 12.35 -10.86 6.85
N GLU A 224 13.38 -10.60 7.64
CA GLU A 224 13.64 -9.28 8.25
C GLU A 224 13.86 -8.19 7.18
N GLN A 225 14.66 -8.48 6.15
CA GLN A 225 14.88 -7.54 5.04
C GLN A 225 13.59 -7.22 4.30
N ILE A 226 12.77 -8.23 4.03
CA ILE A 226 11.47 -8.05 3.35
C ILE A 226 10.52 -7.22 4.21
N LYS A 227 10.44 -7.53 5.50
CA LYS A 227 9.61 -6.80 6.47
C LYS A 227 9.94 -5.31 6.45
N ILE A 228 11.21 -4.96 6.67
CA ILE A 228 11.66 -3.57 6.75
C ILE A 228 11.51 -2.84 5.41
N GLN A 229 11.78 -3.51 4.29
CA GLN A 229 11.88 -2.83 3.01
C GLN A 229 10.56 -2.70 2.26
N TYR A 230 9.64 -3.66 2.42
CA TYR A 230 8.46 -3.78 1.55
C TYR A 230 7.14 -3.95 2.30
N LEU A 231 7.15 -4.43 3.55
CA LEU A 231 5.93 -4.63 4.32
C LEU A 231 5.67 -3.45 5.25
N TRP A 232 6.63 -3.06 6.09
CA TRP A 232 6.45 -1.98 7.05
C TRP A 232 6.41 -0.62 6.38
N PRO A 233 5.64 0.32 6.96
CA PRO A 233 5.55 1.66 6.40
C PRO A 233 6.88 2.40 6.51
N LYS A 234 7.27 3.05 5.41
CA LYS A 234 8.41 3.97 5.39
C LYS A 234 7.91 5.37 5.70
N LEU A 235 8.14 5.83 6.93
CA LEU A 235 7.64 7.11 7.41
C LEU A 235 8.74 8.17 7.34
N SER A 236 8.51 9.23 6.56
CA SER A 236 9.31 10.45 6.66
C SER A 236 8.97 11.18 7.96
N ALA A 237 9.87 12.02 8.47
CA ALA A 237 9.69 12.69 9.76
C ALA A 237 8.39 13.52 9.85
N ASP A 238 7.97 14.14 8.74
CA ASP A 238 6.71 14.89 8.64
C ASP A 238 5.46 14.00 8.63
N VAL A 239 5.54 12.81 8.05
CA VAL A 239 4.45 11.82 8.06
C VAL A 239 4.36 11.13 9.42
N LEU A 240 5.50 10.83 10.04
CA LEU A 240 5.56 10.23 11.38
C LEU A 240 4.83 11.10 12.41
N ALA A 241 4.93 12.42 12.31
CA ALA A 241 4.28 13.36 13.21
C ALA A 241 2.74 13.31 13.18
N THR A 242 2.15 12.75 12.12
CA THR A 242 0.69 12.63 11.93
C THR A 242 0.22 11.17 11.82
N THR A 243 1.12 10.22 12.08
CA THR A 243 0.84 8.79 12.05
C THR A 243 0.40 8.31 13.42
N TYR A 244 -0.58 7.41 13.44
CA TYR A 244 -1.03 6.72 14.64
C TYR A 244 -0.64 5.25 14.54
N LEU A 245 -0.15 4.69 15.64
CA LEU A 245 0.00 3.24 15.79
C LEU A 245 -1.20 2.70 16.56
N ARG A 246 -1.77 1.60 16.10
CA ARG A 246 -2.87 0.90 16.78
C ARG A 246 -2.52 -0.55 17.02
N LEU A 247 -2.91 -1.05 18.19
CA LEU A 247 -3.00 -2.47 18.46
C LEU A 247 -4.36 -2.98 17.96
N GLU A 248 -4.35 -4.04 17.18
CA GLU A 248 -5.55 -4.65 16.62
C GLU A 248 -5.69 -6.11 17.07
N TYR A 249 -6.91 -6.46 17.48
CA TYR A 249 -7.33 -7.84 17.70
C TYR A 249 -8.18 -8.27 16.52
N ASN A 250 -7.78 -9.36 15.88
CA ASN A 250 -8.45 -9.87 14.69
C ASN A 250 -8.86 -11.33 14.89
N ASN A 251 -10.14 -11.63 14.70
CA ASN A 251 -10.56 -13.01 14.47
C ASN A 251 -10.05 -13.46 13.09
N HIS A 252 -9.75 -14.74 12.95
CA HIS A 252 -9.32 -15.28 11.66
C HIS A 252 -10.02 -16.58 11.29
N SER A 253 -10.11 -16.86 9.99
CA SER A 253 -10.57 -18.15 9.47
C SER A 253 -9.55 -19.26 9.76
N ASN A 254 -9.93 -20.50 9.45
CA ASN A 254 -8.94 -21.56 9.32
C ASN A 254 -7.92 -21.21 8.23
N LYS A 255 -6.69 -21.69 8.44
CA LYS A 255 -5.59 -21.58 7.47
C LYS A 255 -5.87 -22.45 6.25
N HIS A 256 -5.64 -21.92 5.06
CA HIS A 256 -5.84 -22.61 3.79
C HIS A 256 -4.56 -22.56 2.95
N ILE A 257 -4.04 -23.71 2.54
CA ILE A 257 -2.86 -23.77 1.65
C ILE A 257 -3.30 -23.28 0.26
N VAL A 258 -2.54 -22.35 -0.31
CA VAL A 258 -2.83 -21.80 -1.64
C VAL A 258 -2.15 -22.67 -2.70
N GLU A 259 -2.94 -23.41 -3.47
CA GLU A 259 -2.43 -24.28 -4.55
C GLU A 259 -2.94 -23.84 -5.93
N THR A 260 -4.00 -23.03 -5.99
CA THR A 260 -4.67 -22.64 -7.22
C THR A 260 -5.10 -21.16 -7.23
N LYS A 261 -5.31 -20.60 -8.43
CA LYS A 261 -5.92 -19.28 -8.61
C LYS A 261 -7.29 -19.15 -7.93
N LYS A 262 -8.03 -20.26 -7.80
CA LYS A 262 -9.33 -20.28 -7.12
C LYS A 262 -9.16 -20.04 -5.63
N ASP A 263 -8.13 -20.60 -5.03
CA ASP A 263 -7.85 -20.41 -3.60
C ASP A 263 -7.67 -18.93 -3.29
N LEU A 264 -6.76 -18.24 -4.01
CA LEU A 264 -6.53 -16.79 -3.90
C LEU A 264 -7.83 -15.99 -3.98
N LYS A 265 -8.71 -16.32 -4.94
CA LYS A 265 -9.98 -15.62 -5.16
C LYS A 265 -11.03 -15.89 -4.07
N THR A 266 -10.82 -16.87 -3.20
CA THR A 266 -11.83 -17.31 -2.21
C THR A 266 -11.36 -17.17 -0.77
N ILE A 267 -10.10 -16.80 -0.51
CA ILE A 267 -9.60 -16.58 0.86
C ILE A 267 -10.49 -15.61 1.64
N HIS A 268 -10.85 -14.46 1.06
CA HIS A 268 -11.72 -13.46 1.70
C HIS A 268 -13.14 -13.96 2.03
N GLN A 269 -13.53 -15.15 1.55
CA GLN A 269 -14.84 -15.78 1.79
C GLN A 269 -14.77 -16.89 2.83
N LEU A 270 -13.56 -17.22 3.32
CA LEU A 270 -13.41 -18.25 4.33
C LEU A 270 -14.13 -17.82 5.62
N PRO A 271 -14.88 -18.73 6.26
CA PRO A 271 -15.68 -18.42 7.43
C PRO A 271 -14.77 -18.06 8.62
N MET A 272 -15.21 -17.05 9.40
CA MET A 272 -14.54 -16.67 10.64
C MET A 272 -14.69 -17.75 11.70
N ASN A 273 -13.63 -17.99 12.47
CA ASN A 273 -13.72 -18.75 13.70
C ASN A 273 -13.96 -17.75 14.85
N ASP A 274 -15.20 -17.62 15.29
CA ASP A 274 -15.57 -16.69 16.38
C ASP A 274 -15.09 -17.15 17.76
N ASP A 275 -14.59 -18.39 17.87
CA ASP A 275 -14.09 -18.99 19.10
C ASP A 275 -12.55 -18.88 19.22
N LYS A 276 -12.10 -17.93 20.04
CA LYS A 276 -10.81 -17.90 20.77
C LYS A 276 -9.49 -17.70 20.02
N PHE A 277 -9.46 -17.49 18.71
CA PHE A 277 -8.21 -17.18 18.01
C PHE A 277 -8.17 -15.73 17.56
N THR A 278 -7.72 -14.86 18.45
CA THR A 278 -7.40 -13.46 18.13
C THR A 278 -5.93 -13.37 17.72
N ASN A 279 -5.65 -13.00 16.48
CA ASN A 279 -4.35 -12.47 16.10
C ASN A 279 -4.21 -11.06 16.67
N VAL A 280 -3.11 -10.81 17.38
CA VAL A 280 -2.76 -9.51 17.93
C VAL A 280 -1.67 -8.92 17.05
N LYS A 281 -1.87 -7.72 16.53
CA LYS A 281 -0.91 -7.07 15.65
C LYS A 281 -0.93 -5.56 15.78
N TYR A 282 0.15 -4.92 15.41
CA TYR A 282 0.23 -3.46 15.37
C TYR A 282 0.09 -2.97 13.93
N GLN A 283 -0.73 -1.94 13.70
CA GLN A 283 -0.96 -1.37 12.39
C GLN A 283 -0.78 0.14 12.48
N ALA A 284 0.05 0.68 11.60
CA ALA A 284 0.17 2.12 11.45
C ALA A 284 -0.99 2.66 10.60
N TYR A 285 -1.39 3.89 10.88
CA TYR A 285 -2.48 4.60 10.23
C TYR A 285 -2.11 6.06 9.97
N TYR A 286 -2.49 6.58 8.81
CA TYR A 286 -2.58 8.02 8.64
C TYR A 286 -3.66 8.59 9.56
N ALA A 287 -3.59 9.89 9.86
CA ALA A 287 -4.66 10.60 10.55
C ALA A 287 -6.04 10.48 9.87
N THR A 288 -6.07 10.26 8.55
CA THR A 288 -7.31 9.99 7.79
C THR A 288 -7.91 8.61 8.06
N GLY A 289 -7.26 7.76 8.87
CA GLY A 289 -7.70 6.39 9.15
C GLY A 289 -7.29 5.36 8.08
N LEU A 290 -6.47 5.74 7.10
CA LEU A 290 -5.96 4.82 6.08
C LEU A 290 -4.76 4.03 6.62
N LYS A 291 -4.76 2.70 6.41
CA LYS A 291 -3.67 1.81 6.82
C LYS A 291 -2.36 2.15 6.11
N LEU A 292 -1.27 2.07 6.86
CA LEU A 292 0.09 2.33 6.43
C LEU A 292 0.91 1.03 6.46
N GLY A 293 1.22 0.51 5.27
CA GLY A 293 1.97 -0.75 5.15
C GLY A 293 1.20 -1.96 5.67
N ALA A 294 1.89 -3.09 5.78
CA ALA A 294 1.40 -4.31 6.40
C ALA A 294 1.46 -4.22 7.93
N PRO A 295 0.71 -5.08 8.64
CA PRO A 295 0.82 -5.20 10.09
C PRO A 295 2.24 -5.55 10.55
N ILE A 296 2.54 -5.10 11.77
CA ILE A 296 3.80 -5.31 12.47
C ILE A 296 3.52 -6.28 13.60
N ASP A 297 4.25 -7.40 13.60
CA ASP A 297 4.21 -8.36 14.69
C ASP A 297 4.82 -7.74 15.96
N GLU A 298 4.30 -8.12 17.11
CA GLU A 298 4.77 -7.65 18.41
C GLU A 298 6.28 -7.91 18.63
N ASN A 299 6.78 -9.06 18.17
CA ASN A 299 8.20 -9.39 18.32
C ASN A 299 9.09 -8.43 17.52
N ASP A 300 8.55 -7.88 16.44
CA ASP A 300 9.25 -7.00 15.52
C ASP A 300 9.16 -5.51 15.89
N LEU A 301 8.23 -5.11 16.76
CA LEU A 301 7.97 -3.70 17.10
C LEU A 301 9.24 -2.93 17.52
N SER A 302 10.10 -3.55 18.34
CA SER A 302 11.35 -2.94 18.78
C SER A 302 12.31 -2.63 17.62
N THR A 303 12.34 -3.49 16.61
CA THR A 303 13.11 -3.30 15.37
C THR A 303 12.46 -2.23 14.51
N TYR A 304 11.14 -2.28 14.37
CA TYR A 304 10.35 -1.26 13.66
C TYR A 304 10.59 0.15 14.23
N PHE A 305 10.46 0.35 15.54
CA PHE A 305 10.71 1.65 16.17
C PHE A 305 12.15 2.12 15.93
N ARG A 306 13.13 1.22 16.02
CA ARG A 306 14.52 1.57 15.73
C ARG A 306 14.69 2.04 14.28
N GLN A 307 14.02 1.41 13.33
CA GLN A 307 14.05 1.81 11.92
C GLN A 307 13.39 3.18 11.72
N VAL A 308 12.20 3.38 12.27
CA VAL A 308 11.43 4.62 12.10
C VAL A 308 12.09 5.83 12.77
N TYR A 309 12.56 5.70 14.02
CA TYR A 309 13.11 6.84 14.77
C TYR A 309 14.58 7.14 14.50
N HIS A 310 15.37 6.12 14.13
CA HIS A 310 16.82 6.28 13.98
C HIS A 310 17.29 6.15 12.53
N ASN A 311 16.38 5.89 11.59
CA ASN A 311 16.66 5.72 10.17
C ASN A 311 17.92 4.84 9.95
N GLN A 312 18.04 3.75 10.71
CA GLN A 312 19.25 2.94 10.70
C GLN A 312 19.38 2.28 9.34
N PRO A 313 20.40 2.64 8.53
CA PRO A 313 20.58 2.00 7.26
C PRO A 313 20.98 0.56 7.54
N LEU A 314 20.07 -0.37 7.27
CA LEU A 314 20.48 -1.74 7.06
C LEU A 314 21.38 -1.77 5.82
N ASN A 315 22.32 -2.70 5.79
CA ASN A 315 23.18 -2.93 4.64
C ASN A 315 22.38 -3.66 3.53
N ILE A 316 21.31 -3.03 3.02
CA ILE A 316 20.37 -3.60 2.03
C ILE A 316 20.76 -3.22 0.59
N SER A 317 21.75 -2.35 0.39
CA SER A 317 22.07 -1.80 -0.94
C SER A 317 22.33 -2.88 -1.99
N ASP A 318 23.01 -3.96 -1.61
CA ASP A 318 23.32 -5.07 -2.51
C ASP A 318 22.07 -5.89 -2.89
N MET A 319 21.12 -6.00 -1.97
CA MET A 319 19.86 -6.71 -2.20
C MET A 319 18.88 -5.86 -3.02
N GLU A 320 18.73 -4.57 -2.70
CA GLU A 320 17.97 -3.61 -3.54
C GLU A 320 18.49 -3.59 -4.99
N ARG A 321 19.82 -3.66 -5.14
CA ARG A 321 20.48 -3.79 -6.44
C ARG A 321 20.10 -5.10 -7.12
N LYS A 322 20.07 -6.21 -6.39
CA LYS A 322 19.70 -7.52 -6.93
C LYS A 322 18.29 -7.51 -7.52
N LEU A 323 17.29 -7.06 -6.74
CA LEU A 323 15.91 -6.93 -7.23
C LEU A 323 15.84 -6.01 -8.46
N THR A 324 16.51 -4.85 -8.40
CA THR A 324 16.56 -3.91 -9.53
C THR A 324 17.14 -4.56 -10.78
N ASN A 325 18.25 -5.27 -10.65
CA ASN A 325 18.91 -5.94 -11.77
C ASN A 325 18.02 -7.02 -12.37
N SER A 326 17.30 -7.80 -11.55
CA SER A 326 16.34 -8.80 -12.03
C SER A 326 15.19 -8.17 -12.81
N LEU A 327 14.61 -7.08 -12.30
CA LEU A 327 13.54 -6.35 -13.03
C LEU A 327 14.05 -5.75 -14.33
N VAL A 328 15.22 -5.09 -14.31
CA VAL A 328 15.85 -4.51 -15.51
C VAL A 328 16.17 -5.60 -16.53
N GLU A 329 16.66 -6.77 -16.10
CA GLU A 329 16.91 -7.90 -17.00
C GLU A 329 15.66 -8.35 -17.74
N ILE A 330 14.54 -8.45 -17.03
CA ILE A 330 13.28 -8.85 -17.64
C ILE A 330 12.86 -7.77 -18.63
N THR A 331 12.80 -6.50 -18.23
CA THR A 331 12.37 -5.42 -19.14
C THR A 331 13.29 -5.24 -20.34
N ASP A 332 14.60 -5.49 -20.19
CA ASP A 332 15.56 -5.46 -21.29
C ASP A 332 15.22 -6.48 -22.39
N LYS A 333 14.79 -7.69 -22.01
CA LYS A 333 14.36 -8.76 -22.95
C LYS A 333 13.11 -8.36 -23.74
N PHE A 334 12.29 -7.46 -23.20
CA PHE A 334 11.06 -6.97 -23.83
C PHE A 334 11.18 -5.54 -24.39
N ASN A 335 12.40 -5.01 -24.52
CA ASN A 335 12.66 -3.66 -25.03
C ASN A 335 11.98 -2.53 -24.22
N ILE A 336 11.87 -2.69 -22.90
CA ILE A 336 11.19 -1.74 -22.00
C ILE A 336 12.23 -1.02 -21.11
N LEU A 337 12.05 0.30 -20.95
CA LEU A 337 12.79 1.18 -20.06
C LEU A 337 11.96 1.48 -18.81
N ILE A 338 12.57 1.34 -17.63
CA ILE A 338 11.97 1.75 -16.35
C ILE A 338 12.45 3.15 -16.00
N LEU A 339 11.51 4.09 -15.85
CA LEU A 339 11.75 5.42 -15.31
C LEU A 339 11.16 5.52 -13.90
N ARG A 340 11.96 5.98 -12.95
CA ARG A 340 11.55 6.25 -11.56
C ARG A 340 11.36 7.74 -11.33
N GLN A 341 10.34 8.10 -10.56
CA GLN A 341 10.10 9.45 -10.08
C GLN A 341 9.61 9.41 -8.63
N GLN A 342 10.03 10.38 -7.82
CA GLN A 342 9.38 10.63 -6.54
C GLN A 342 8.31 11.70 -6.72
N ARG A 343 7.15 11.50 -6.09
CA ARG A 343 6.06 12.49 -6.09
C ARG A 343 5.39 12.59 -4.73
N ARG A 344 4.78 13.75 -4.48
CA ARG A 344 3.89 14.00 -3.33
C ARG A 344 2.63 14.65 -3.84
N LEU A 345 1.48 14.11 -3.45
CA LEU A 345 0.18 14.73 -3.72
C LEU A 345 0.09 16.02 -2.90
N LEU A 346 -0.07 17.15 -3.58
CA LEU A 346 -0.24 18.47 -2.94
C LEU A 346 -1.70 18.76 -2.66
N ASN A 347 -2.57 18.45 -3.62
CA ASN A 347 -3.97 18.83 -3.54
C ASN A 347 -4.83 17.93 -4.42
N VAL A 348 -6.08 17.77 -4.00
CA VAL A 348 -7.15 17.19 -4.79
C VAL A 348 -8.20 18.27 -5.00
N SER A 349 -8.51 18.57 -6.26
CA SER A 349 -9.59 19.49 -6.61
C SER A 349 -10.71 18.74 -7.29
N ASP A 350 -11.94 19.08 -6.95
CA ASP A 350 -13.12 18.68 -7.71
C ASP A 350 -13.21 19.52 -8.97
N LEU A 351 -13.38 18.87 -10.12
CA LEU A 351 -13.58 19.57 -11.37
C LEU A 351 -14.98 20.20 -11.39
N ASP A 352 -15.04 21.52 -11.52
CA ASP A 352 -16.30 22.25 -11.65
C ASP A 352 -16.76 22.28 -13.10
N GLU A 353 -15.83 22.58 -14.02
CA GLU A 353 -16.13 22.80 -15.43
C GLU A 353 -14.92 22.57 -16.35
N LEU A 354 -15.16 21.90 -17.48
CA LEU A 354 -14.25 21.88 -18.64
C LEU A 354 -14.54 23.09 -19.54
N ASN A 355 -13.53 23.95 -19.74
CA ASN A 355 -13.61 25.13 -20.60
C ASN A 355 -12.92 24.87 -21.94
N ILE A 356 -13.66 24.40 -22.94
CA ILE A 356 -13.11 24.10 -24.27
C ILE A 356 -13.30 25.30 -25.20
N SER A 357 -12.23 25.94 -25.64
CA SER A 357 -12.27 27.09 -26.57
C SER A 357 -12.39 26.67 -28.04
N ASP A 358 -12.50 27.65 -28.94
CA ASP A 358 -12.72 27.43 -30.39
C ASP A 358 -11.49 26.94 -31.16
N ASP A 359 -10.32 27.01 -30.54
CA ASP A 359 -9.06 26.43 -30.99
C ASP A 359 -8.78 25.04 -30.39
N ASP A 360 -9.80 24.40 -29.80
CA ASP A 360 -9.72 23.15 -29.05
C ASP A 360 -8.76 23.22 -27.84
N SER A 361 -8.36 24.41 -27.39
CA SER A 361 -7.67 24.54 -26.11
C SER A 361 -8.65 24.25 -24.97
N VAL A 362 -8.23 23.45 -23.99
CA VAL A 362 -9.09 23.09 -22.86
C VAL A 362 -8.53 23.67 -21.58
N GLY A 363 -9.22 24.67 -21.05
CA GLY A 363 -9.08 25.15 -19.69
C GLY A 363 -9.86 24.30 -18.71
N ILE A 364 -9.45 24.33 -17.45
CA ILE A 364 -10.08 23.58 -16.36
C ILE A 364 -10.37 24.55 -15.22
N SER A 365 -11.63 24.57 -14.77
CA SER A 365 -12.01 25.17 -13.50
C SER A 365 -12.20 24.07 -12.48
N ALA A 366 -11.53 24.17 -11.34
CA ALA A 366 -11.61 23.18 -10.28
C ALA A 366 -11.51 23.85 -8.91
N THR A 367 -12.31 23.36 -7.98
CA THR A 367 -12.34 23.82 -6.59
C THR A 367 -11.50 22.87 -5.75
N PRO A 368 -10.45 23.35 -5.05
CA PRO A 368 -9.74 22.55 -4.05
C PRO A 368 -10.72 21.96 -3.05
N ARG A 369 -10.60 20.66 -2.76
CA ARG A 369 -11.22 20.14 -1.55
C ARG A 369 -10.52 20.79 -0.37
N ASP A 370 -11.26 21.04 0.70
CA ASP A 370 -10.64 21.39 1.98
C ASP A 370 -9.69 20.25 2.33
N ASN A 371 -8.40 20.50 2.14
CA ASN A 371 -7.37 19.56 2.51
C ASN A 371 -7.44 19.46 4.04
N ASP A 372 -7.72 18.27 4.53
CA ASP A 372 -7.30 17.87 5.86
C ASP A 372 -5.80 18.24 5.96
N ASP A 373 -5.36 18.92 7.03
CA ASP A 373 -3.98 19.42 7.24
C ASP A 373 -2.89 18.31 7.22
N ASN A 374 -3.25 17.11 6.79
CA ASN A 374 -2.47 15.90 6.71
C ASN A 374 -1.48 15.94 5.55
N VAL A 375 -0.21 16.00 5.92
CA VAL A 375 0.93 15.87 5.01
C VAL A 375 0.85 14.52 4.27
N LYS A 376 0.72 14.55 2.94
CA LYS A 376 0.76 13.34 2.11
C LYS A 376 2.20 12.81 2.00
N PRO A 377 2.40 11.49 1.97
CA PRO A 377 3.73 10.90 1.85
C PRO A 377 4.40 11.26 0.53
N ILE A 378 5.73 11.20 0.51
CA ILE A 378 6.47 11.08 -0.75
C ILE A 378 6.45 9.61 -1.13
N GLU A 379 6.01 9.32 -2.35
CA GLU A 379 6.03 7.98 -2.92
C GLU A 379 6.96 7.91 -4.12
N ALA A 380 7.50 6.72 -4.39
CA ALA A 380 8.19 6.42 -5.63
C ALA A 380 7.20 5.76 -6.61
N VAL A 381 7.13 6.29 -7.82
CA VAL A 381 6.32 5.75 -8.91
C VAL A 381 7.16 5.47 -10.14
N PHE A 382 6.65 4.56 -10.97
CA PHE A 382 7.39 4.04 -12.11
C PHE A 382 6.60 4.21 -13.42
N THR A 383 7.28 4.75 -14.42
CA THR A 383 6.81 4.82 -15.80
C THR A 383 7.61 3.88 -16.67
N LEU A 384 6.92 3.12 -17.51
CA LEU A 384 7.52 2.18 -18.45
C LEU A 384 7.35 2.69 -19.87
N LEU A 385 8.44 2.76 -20.61
CA LEU A 385 8.46 3.18 -22.02
C LEU A 385 9.07 2.08 -22.88
N GLU A 386 8.64 1.96 -24.13
CA GLU A 386 9.41 1.18 -25.12
C GLU A 386 10.70 1.94 -25.45
N LYS A 387 11.85 1.26 -25.44
CA LYS A 387 13.17 1.93 -25.56
C LYS A 387 13.40 2.64 -26.88
N ASP A 388 12.90 2.09 -27.98
CA ASP A 388 13.21 2.59 -29.32
C ASP A 388 12.31 3.75 -29.73
N SER A 389 11.00 3.64 -29.45
CA SER A 389 10.00 4.67 -29.79
C SER A 389 9.83 5.72 -28.69
N MET A 390 10.18 5.38 -27.44
CA MET A 390 9.80 6.11 -26.23
C MET A 390 8.28 6.17 -26.01
N ASP A 391 7.52 5.28 -26.64
CA ASP A 391 6.08 5.18 -26.46
C ASP A 391 5.73 4.68 -25.06
N LEU A 392 4.67 5.25 -24.49
CA LEU A 392 4.21 4.92 -23.16
C LEU A 392 3.62 3.51 -23.11
N VAL A 393 4.18 2.66 -22.25
CA VAL A 393 3.69 1.31 -21.99
C VAL A 393 2.78 1.29 -20.75
N LYS A 394 3.28 1.83 -19.64
CA LYS A 394 2.57 1.99 -18.37
C LYS A 394 3.07 3.23 -17.64
N ARG A 395 2.25 3.83 -16.80
CA ARG A 395 2.58 5.06 -16.07
C ARG A 395 2.21 4.94 -14.60
N ASP A 396 2.93 5.69 -13.77
CA ASP A 396 2.61 5.93 -12.35
C ASP A 396 2.38 4.64 -11.53
N LEU A 397 3.05 3.55 -11.91
CA LEU A 397 2.96 2.28 -11.20
C LEU A 397 3.57 2.43 -9.80
N THR A 398 2.92 1.89 -8.79
CA THR A 398 3.58 1.62 -7.51
C THR A 398 4.66 0.55 -7.69
N LEU A 399 5.54 0.37 -6.69
CA LEU A 399 6.54 -0.69 -6.77
C LEU A 399 5.91 -2.09 -6.90
N ASP A 400 4.79 -2.34 -6.21
CA ASP A 400 4.10 -3.64 -6.26
C ASP A 400 3.47 -3.88 -7.64
N GLN A 401 2.89 -2.83 -8.25
CA GLN A 401 2.35 -2.86 -9.60
C GLN A 401 3.46 -3.01 -10.66
N LEU A 402 4.62 -2.36 -10.45
CA LEU A 402 5.80 -2.53 -11.30
C LEU A 402 6.25 -3.99 -11.30
N VAL A 403 6.46 -4.58 -10.13
CA VAL A 403 6.89 -5.99 -10.01
C VAL A 403 5.89 -6.91 -10.69
N SER A 404 4.60 -6.72 -10.42
CA SER A 404 3.54 -7.53 -11.01
C SER A 404 3.53 -7.41 -12.54
N TYR A 405 3.61 -6.18 -13.07
CA TYR A 405 3.61 -5.95 -14.51
C TYR A 405 4.86 -6.53 -15.18
N VAL A 406 6.07 -6.26 -14.65
CA VAL A 406 7.32 -6.76 -15.23
C VAL A 406 7.33 -8.28 -15.23
N TRP A 407 6.88 -8.92 -14.14
CA TRP A 407 6.77 -10.38 -14.10
C TRP A 407 5.74 -10.92 -15.09
N SER A 408 4.60 -10.24 -15.29
CA SER A 408 3.60 -10.66 -16.28
C SER A 408 4.15 -10.79 -17.71
N LEU A 409 5.25 -10.10 -18.02
CA LEU A 409 5.93 -10.21 -19.32
C LEU A 409 6.54 -11.61 -19.52
N THR A 410 7.01 -12.27 -18.46
CA THR A 410 7.65 -13.59 -18.55
C THR A 410 6.63 -14.72 -18.80
N LEU A 411 5.33 -14.44 -18.60
CA LEU A 411 4.23 -15.38 -18.80
C LEU A 411 3.67 -15.36 -20.23
N LYS A 412 4.11 -14.42 -21.06
CA LYS A 412 3.72 -14.27 -22.48
C LYS A 412 4.70 -15.01 -23.37
#